data_AF-A0A2H0YBN5-F1
#
_entry.id   AF-A0A2H0YBN5-F1
#
_cell.length_a   1.000
_cell.length_b   1.000
_cell.length_c   1.000
_cell.angle_alpha   90.00
_cell.angle_beta   90.00
_cell.angle_gamma   90.00
#
_symmetry.space_group_name_H-M   'P 1'
#
loop_
_entity.id
_entity.type
_entity.pdbx_description
1 polymer ?
#
loop_
_entity_poly.entity_id
_entity_poly.type
_entity_poly.pdbx_seq_one_letter_code
_entity_poly.pdbx_strand_id
1 'polypeptide(L)'
;MIEKLLENRLFMLFMVFILLGAVIYIAIDFICWPEKTGAPTGSGGEDYIYTEADSGVIQVPAGQEFVVDLEGNITTGFQWGLQLDSNFIEFKGKEYIADETEGEIVGAGGHEKFTFWALTPGQTEIIFNYARPWESVQPEKTIVFNLTITE
;
A
#
# COMPACT_ATOMS: atom_id res chain seq x y z
N MET A 1 -40.27 22.72 32.43
CA MET A 1 -41.17 22.27 31.34
C MET A 1 -40.96 23.02 30.03
N ILE A 2 -40.61 24.31 30.07
CA ILE A 2 -40.32 25.12 28.86
C ILE A 2 -38.97 24.74 28.21
N GLU A 3 -37.97 24.34 28.99
CA GLU A 3 -36.64 23.93 28.48
C GLU A 3 -36.69 22.70 27.57
N LYS A 4 -37.44 21.64 27.94
CA LYS A 4 -37.68 20.46 27.07
C LYS A 4 -38.42 20.80 25.77
N LEU A 5 -39.22 21.87 25.76
CA LEU A 5 -39.95 22.31 24.57
C LEU A 5 -39.05 23.11 23.61
N LEU A 6 -38.04 23.82 24.15
CA LEU A 6 -37.06 24.58 23.39
C LEU A 6 -36.03 23.64 22.73
N GLU A 7 -35.58 22.62 23.45
CA GLU A 7 -34.69 21.57 22.94
C GLU A 7 -35.35 20.78 21.80
N ASN A 8 -36.64 20.44 21.91
CA ASN A 8 -37.37 19.76 20.83
C ASN A 8 -37.58 20.66 19.59
N ARG A 9 -37.77 21.97 19.77
CA ARG A 9 -37.90 22.91 18.64
C ARG A 9 -36.57 23.19 17.97
N LEU A 10 -35.48 23.22 18.73
CA LEU A 10 -34.12 23.35 18.22
C LEU A 10 -33.69 22.07 17.48
N PHE A 11 -34.06 20.90 17.99
CA PHE A 11 -33.83 19.61 17.34
C PHE A 11 -34.63 19.45 16.05
N MET A 12 -35.91 19.85 16.03
CA MET A 12 -36.70 19.88 14.79
C MET A 12 -36.12 20.84 13.74
N LEU A 13 -35.62 22.01 14.16
CA LEU A 13 -35.01 22.97 13.24
C LEU A 13 -33.69 22.42 12.66
N PHE A 14 -32.86 21.76 13.50
CA PHE A 14 -31.64 21.07 13.06
C PHE A 14 -31.93 19.92 12.09
N MET A 15 -32.98 19.13 12.33
CA MET A 15 -33.38 18.05 11.42
C MET A 15 -33.92 18.58 10.08
N VAL A 16 -34.63 19.72 10.08
CA VAL A 16 -35.07 20.37 8.84
C VAL A 16 -33.89 20.93 8.03
N PHE A 17 -32.84 21.45 8.68
CA PHE A 17 -31.60 21.86 8.02
C PHE A 17 -30.78 20.66 7.50
N ILE A 18 -30.77 19.52 8.21
CA ILE A 18 -30.10 18.29 7.74
C ILE A 18 -30.84 17.68 6.54
N LEU A 19 -32.18 17.70 6.52
CA LEU A 19 -32.98 17.17 5.41
C LEU A 19 -32.99 18.07 4.17
N LEU A 20 -32.82 19.39 4.31
CA LEU A 20 -32.68 20.32 3.18
C LEU A 20 -31.22 20.48 2.71
N GLY A 21 -30.23 20.18 3.57
CA GLY A 21 -28.80 20.32 3.28
C GLY A 21 -28.11 19.07 2.69
N ALA A 22 -28.71 17.89 2.85
CA ALA A 22 -28.08 16.63 2.41
C ALA A 22 -28.05 16.41 0.88
N VAL A 23 -28.73 17.24 0.07
CA VAL A 23 -28.69 17.10 -1.40
C VAL A 23 -27.54 17.90 -2.03
N ILE A 24 -26.95 18.86 -1.32
CA ILE A 24 -25.85 19.69 -1.84
C ILE A 24 -24.47 19.11 -1.47
N TYR A 25 -24.37 18.29 -0.42
CA TYR A 25 -23.08 17.70 -0.02
C TYR A 25 -22.66 16.51 -0.90
N ILE A 26 -23.61 15.80 -1.52
CA ILE A 26 -23.31 14.63 -2.37
C ILE A 26 -22.75 15.03 -3.76
N ALA A 27 -22.76 16.31 -4.12
CA ALA A 27 -22.25 16.81 -5.39
C ALA A 27 -20.80 17.33 -5.31
N ILE A 28 -20.17 17.36 -4.13
CA ILE A 28 -18.80 17.90 -3.97
C ILE A 28 -17.75 16.77 -3.90
N ASP A 29 -18.14 15.53 -3.60
CA ASP A 29 -17.21 14.38 -3.67
C ASP A 29 -17.18 13.68 -5.04
N PHE A 30 -18.08 14.06 -5.98
CA PHE A 30 -18.10 13.51 -7.35
C PHE A 30 -17.42 14.40 -8.40
N ILE A 31 -16.88 15.57 -8.01
CA ILE A 31 -16.25 16.53 -8.94
C ILE A 31 -14.74 16.73 -8.69
N CYS A 32 -14.12 16.10 -7.67
CA CYS A 32 -12.67 16.14 -7.49
C CYS A 32 -12.07 14.82 -6.99
N TRP A 33 -12.60 13.66 -7.41
CA TRP A 33 -11.73 12.48 -7.52
C TRP A 33 -10.99 12.62 -8.85
N PRO A 34 -9.72 13.05 -8.89
CA PRO A 34 -8.92 12.63 -10.01
C PRO A 34 -8.91 11.10 -9.92
N GLU A 35 -9.44 10.42 -10.94
CA GLU A 35 -8.80 9.16 -11.32
C GLU A 35 -7.31 9.45 -11.26
N LYS A 36 -6.51 8.67 -10.52
CA LYS A 36 -5.05 8.79 -10.56
C LYS A 36 -4.59 8.44 -11.99
N THR A 37 -4.78 9.37 -12.91
CA THR A 37 -4.21 9.44 -14.25
C THR A 37 -3.31 10.67 -14.28
N GLY A 38 -2.57 10.86 -13.19
CA GLY A 38 -1.31 11.59 -13.24
C GLY A 38 -0.23 10.56 -13.48
N ALA A 39 0.35 10.55 -14.68
CA ALA A 39 1.68 9.98 -14.84
C ALA A 39 2.60 10.74 -13.86
N PRO A 40 3.25 10.06 -12.91
CA PRO A 40 4.17 10.74 -12.01
C PRO A 40 5.31 11.32 -12.83
N THR A 41 5.37 12.64 -12.85
CA THR A 41 6.54 13.37 -13.37
C THR A 41 7.48 13.56 -12.17
N GLY A 42 8.03 12.45 -11.68
CA GLY A 42 8.90 12.43 -10.51
C GLY A 42 9.92 11.32 -10.66
N SER A 43 11.21 11.68 -10.63
CA SER A 43 12.28 10.70 -10.53
C SER A 43 12.30 10.13 -9.10
N GLY A 44 11.81 8.91 -8.91
CA GLY A 44 11.99 8.15 -7.67
C GLY A 44 10.78 7.26 -7.39
N GLY A 45 11.02 6.00 -6.99
CA GLY A 45 9.99 5.00 -6.71
C GLY A 45 9.01 5.30 -5.56
N GLU A 46 8.88 6.56 -5.11
CA GLU A 46 7.97 6.98 -4.04
C GLU A 46 6.50 6.97 -4.47
N ASP A 47 6.23 7.09 -5.78
CA ASP A 47 4.87 7.07 -6.32
C ASP A 47 4.28 5.66 -6.44
N TYR A 48 5.12 4.63 -6.34
CA TYR A 48 4.75 3.22 -6.51
C TYR A 48 5.30 2.36 -5.37
N ILE A 49 4.74 2.53 -4.17
CA ILE A 49 5.04 1.68 -3.01
C ILE A 49 3.87 0.74 -2.77
N TYR A 50 4.16 -0.55 -2.69
CA TYR A 50 3.19 -1.61 -2.44
C TYR A 50 3.56 -2.36 -1.17
N THR A 51 2.54 -2.77 -0.43
CA THR A 51 2.62 -3.44 0.86
C THR A 51 1.81 -4.73 0.83
N GLU A 52 1.85 -5.50 1.92
CA GLU A 52 0.99 -6.68 2.07
C GLU A 52 -0.51 -6.38 2.07
N ALA A 53 -0.90 -5.13 2.37
CA ALA A 53 -2.29 -4.69 2.36
C ALA A 53 -2.82 -4.48 0.94
N ASP A 54 -1.93 -4.30 -0.05
CA ASP A 54 -2.31 -4.15 -1.44
C ASP A 54 -2.80 -5.48 -2.01
N SER A 55 -3.97 -5.44 -2.64
CA SER A 55 -4.62 -6.62 -3.20
C SER A 55 -5.04 -6.37 -4.64
N GLY A 56 -5.06 -7.44 -5.44
CA GLY A 56 -5.38 -7.36 -6.86
C GLY A 56 -4.14 -7.23 -7.74
N VAL A 57 -4.33 -6.70 -8.94
CA VAL A 57 -3.25 -6.54 -9.93
C VAL A 57 -2.65 -5.15 -9.81
N ILE A 58 -1.36 -5.11 -9.49
CA ILE A 58 -0.55 -3.90 -9.46
C ILE A 58 -0.33 -3.38 -10.88
N GLN A 59 -0.48 -2.07 -11.08
CA GLN A 59 -0.21 -1.41 -12.36
C GLN A 59 1.01 -0.50 -12.21
N VAL A 60 2.04 -0.72 -13.02
CA VAL A 60 3.25 0.11 -13.04
C VAL A 60 3.63 0.43 -14.50
N PRO A 61 3.89 1.68 -14.88
CA PRO A 61 4.35 1.97 -16.24
C PRO A 61 5.76 1.44 -16.50
N ALA A 62 6.04 1.03 -17.74
CA ALA A 62 7.39 0.69 -18.15
C ALA A 62 8.34 1.89 -17.98
N GLY A 63 9.59 1.62 -17.58
CA GLY A 63 10.58 2.66 -17.29
C GLY A 63 10.37 3.38 -15.96
N GLN A 64 9.54 2.85 -15.07
CA GLN A 64 9.35 3.35 -13.71
C GLN A 64 10.00 2.44 -12.67
N GLU A 65 10.46 3.08 -11.60
CA GLU A 65 10.87 2.40 -10.38
C GLU A 65 9.65 2.18 -9.48
N PHE A 66 9.61 1.04 -8.80
CA PHE A 66 8.61 0.76 -7.77
C PHE A 66 9.22 -0.03 -6.62
N VAL A 67 8.58 0.05 -5.46
CA VAL A 67 9.02 -0.56 -4.21
C VAL A 67 7.95 -1.51 -3.69
N VAL A 68 8.37 -2.68 -3.22
CA VAL A 68 7.54 -3.56 -2.38
C VAL A 68 8.11 -3.54 -0.97
N ASP A 69 7.28 -3.17 0.00
CA ASP A 69 7.59 -3.04 1.41
C ASP A 69 6.88 -4.15 2.20
N LEU A 70 7.65 -5.09 2.74
CA LEU A 70 7.13 -6.25 3.46
C LEU A 70 7.60 -6.24 4.91
N GLU A 71 6.67 -6.50 5.83
CA GLU A 71 7.00 -6.69 7.24
C GLU A 71 7.98 -7.85 7.42
N GLY A 72 9.00 -7.67 8.26
CA GLY A 72 10.05 -8.66 8.49
C GLY A 72 10.75 -8.46 9.82
N ASN A 73 11.25 -9.54 10.41
CA ASN A 73 12.00 -9.49 11.66
C ASN A 73 13.32 -10.27 11.54
N ILE A 74 14.39 -9.57 11.18
CA ILE A 74 15.72 -10.16 10.97
C ILE A 74 16.28 -10.84 12.24
N THR A 75 15.83 -10.45 13.44
CA THR A 75 16.30 -11.03 14.70
C THR A 75 15.87 -12.48 14.90
N THR A 76 14.84 -12.92 14.18
CA THR A 76 14.32 -14.29 14.21
C THR A 76 15.02 -15.24 13.23
N GLY A 77 15.89 -14.70 12.37
CA GLY A 77 16.59 -15.43 11.32
C GLY A 77 15.77 -15.66 10.03
N PHE A 78 14.51 -15.24 10.00
CA PHE A 78 13.71 -15.24 8.78
C PHE A 78 14.11 -14.09 7.86
N GLN A 79 13.96 -14.33 6.56
CA GLN A 79 14.12 -13.31 5.53
C GLN A 79 13.18 -13.59 4.35
N TRP A 80 12.86 -12.56 3.60
CA TRP A 80 12.14 -12.66 2.34
C TRP A 80 13.07 -13.06 1.19
N GLY A 81 12.76 -14.22 0.58
CA GLY A 81 13.31 -14.66 -0.69
C GLY A 81 12.45 -14.17 -1.87
N LEU A 82 13.09 -13.86 -2.99
CA LEU A 82 12.48 -13.21 -4.16
C LEU A 82 12.55 -14.12 -5.39
N GLN A 83 11.44 -14.23 -6.12
CA GLN A 83 11.36 -14.83 -7.45
C GLN A 83 10.59 -13.90 -8.39
N LEU A 84 11.13 -13.68 -9.59
CA LEU A 84 10.57 -12.78 -10.61
C LEU A 84 11.00 -13.22 -12.01
N ASP A 85 10.33 -12.68 -13.03
CA ASP A 85 10.77 -12.76 -14.43
C ASP A 85 11.62 -11.55 -14.81
N SER A 86 12.91 -11.80 -15.07
CA SER A 86 13.88 -10.77 -15.43
C SER A 86 13.66 -10.14 -16.81
N ASN A 87 12.78 -10.70 -17.64
CA ASN A 87 12.39 -10.09 -18.91
C ASN A 87 11.49 -8.87 -18.68
N PHE A 88 10.68 -8.87 -17.61
CA PHE A 88 9.72 -7.82 -17.29
C PHE A 88 10.22 -6.87 -16.20
N ILE A 89 11.02 -7.35 -15.26
CA ILE A 89 11.40 -6.61 -14.04
C ILE A 89 12.89 -6.77 -13.76
N GLU A 90 13.59 -5.65 -13.54
CA GLU A 90 14.95 -5.64 -12.99
C GLU A 90 14.91 -5.40 -11.48
N PHE A 91 15.59 -6.24 -10.69
CA PHE A 91 15.76 -6.03 -9.25
C PHE A 91 16.93 -5.08 -8.98
N LYS A 92 16.67 -3.95 -8.30
CA LYS A 92 17.66 -2.91 -8.03
C LYS A 92 18.33 -3.07 -6.67
N GLY A 93 17.64 -3.63 -5.69
CA GLY A 93 18.21 -3.89 -4.38
C GLY A 93 17.17 -4.11 -3.30
N LYS A 94 17.65 -4.49 -2.11
CA LYS A 94 16.83 -4.55 -0.90
C LYS A 94 17.51 -3.87 0.28
N GLU A 95 16.69 -3.32 1.16
CA GLU A 95 17.11 -2.69 2.41
C GLU A 95 16.21 -3.15 3.56
N TYR A 96 16.78 -3.31 4.76
CA TYR A 96 16.01 -3.56 5.98
C TYR A 96 15.92 -2.27 6.79
N ILE A 97 14.69 -1.88 7.13
CA ILE A 97 14.39 -0.70 7.95
C ILE A 97 13.77 -1.22 9.26
N ALA A 98 14.45 -0.99 10.37
CA ALA A 98 13.91 -1.33 11.69
C ALA A 98 12.75 -0.38 12.05
N ASP A 99 11.75 -0.90 12.77
CA ASP A 99 10.65 -0.08 13.26
C ASP A 99 11.14 0.96 14.26
N GLU A 100 10.58 2.17 14.21
CA GLU A 100 10.81 3.18 15.23
C GLU A 100 10.10 2.78 16.52
N THR A 101 10.87 2.49 17.56
CA THR A 101 10.35 2.20 18.91
C THR A 101 10.70 3.32 19.88
N GLU A 102 9.86 3.55 20.90
CA GLU A 102 10.21 4.43 22.02
C GLU A 102 11.37 3.81 22.83
N GLY A 103 12.60 4.13 22.45
CA GLY A 103 13.83 3.55 22.98
C GLY A 103 14.40 2.43 22.12
N GLU A 104 15.62 1.98 22.42
CA GLU A 104 16.28 0.88 21.72
C GLU A 104 15.73 -0.46 22.23
N ILE A 105 14.71 -1.00 21.56
CA ILE A 105 14.13 -2.30 21.89
C ILE A 105 14.82 -3.39 21.08
N VAL A 106 15.60 -4.25 21.74
CA VAL A 106 16.20 -5.42 21.11
C VAL A 106 15.10 -6.40 20.69
N GLY A 107 15.12 -6.82 19.43
CA GLY A 107 14.13 -7.75 18.88
C GLY A 107 12.92 -7.09 18.22
N ALA A 108 12.88 -5.75 18.15
CA ALA A 108 11.88 -5.04 17.36
C ALA A 108 11.86 -5.55 15.92
N GLY A 109 10.67 -5.57 15.35
CA GLY A 109 10.47 -5.88 13.94
C GLY A 109 10.97 -4.76 13.04
N GLY A 110 10.62 -4.88 11.79
CA GLY A 110 10.92 -3.88 10.78
C GLY A 110 10.35 -4.31 9.44
N HIS A 111 10.95 -3.81 8.39
CA HIS A 111 10.48 -3.91 7.02
C HIS A 111 11.64 -4.24 6.09
N GLU A 112 11.44 -5.19 5.17
CA GLU A 112 12.32 -5.39 4.01
C GLU A 112 11.71 -4.65 2.81
N LYS A 113 12.38 -3.60 2.35
CA LYS A 113 12.04 -2.87 1.13
C LYS A 113 12.80 -3.42 -0.06
N PHE A 114 12.08 -3.74 -1.12
CA PHE A 114 12.60 -4.26 -2.38
C PHE A 114 12.36 -3.25 -3.49
N THR A 115 13.42 -2.76 -4.12
CA THR A 115 13.34 -1.79 -5.22
C THR A 115 13.48 -2.50 -6.56
N PHE A 116 12.59 -2.16 -7.49
CA PHE A 116 12.47 -2.77 -8.80
C PHE A 116 12.38 -1.72 -9.90
N TRP A 117 12.78 -2.08 -11.11
CA TRP A 117 12.61 -1.30 -12.32
C TRP A 117 11.77 -2.07 -13.33
N ALA A 118 10.64 -1.50 -13.76
CA ALA A 118 9.76 -2.09 -14.76
C ALA A 118 10.37 -1.92 -16.17
N LEU A 119 10.62 -3.03 -16.87
CA LEU A 119 11.36 -3.03 -18.14
C LEU A 119 10.44 -2.92 -19.35
N THR A 120 9.53 -3.87 -19.52
CA THR A 120 8.71 -4.01 -20.73
C THR A 120 7.24 -4.20 -20.40
N PRO A 121 6.32 -3.59 -21.18
CA PRO A 121 4.88 -3.81 -21.01
C PRO A 121 4.48 -5.28 -21.07
N GLY A 122 3.50 -5.67 -20.27
CA GLY A 122 2.99 -7.04 -20.21
C GLY A 122 2.46 -7.42 -18.84
N GLN A 123 2.26 -8.72 -18.61
CA GLN A 123 1.80 -9.25 -17.33
C GLN A 123 2.86 -10.19 -16.75
N THR A 124 3.14 -10.06 -15.46
CA THR A 124 4.10 -10.88 -14.73
C THR A 124 3.70 -10.98 -13.27
N GLU A 125 4.39 -11.80 -12.49
CA GLU A 125 4.26 -11.85 -11.05
C GLU A 125 5.62 -11.67 -10.36
N ILE A 126 5.58 -11.21 -9.11
CA ILE A 126 6.69 -11.32 -8.17
C ILE A 126 6.21 -12.20 -7.00
N ILE A 127 7.01 -13.22 -6.67
CA ILE A 127 6.73 -14.12 -5.55
C ILE A 127 7.76 -13.89 -4.46
N PHE A 128 7.27 -13.65 -3.25
CA PHE A 128 8.05 -13.52 -2.04
C PHE A 128 7.80 -14.69 -1.10
N ASN A 129 8.87 -15.30 -0.58
CA ASN A 129 8.79 -16.42 0.37
C ASN A 129 9.54 -16.06 1.65
N TYR A 130 8.84 -16.02 2.78
CA TYR A 130 9.42 -15.73 4.08
C TYR A 130 9.87 -17.03 4.76
N ALA A 131 11.18 -17.22 4.87
CA ALA A 131 11.77 -18.45 5.37
C ALA A 131 13.14 -18.23 5.99
N ARG A 132 13.60 -19.21 6.78
CA ARG A 132 15.00 -19.31 7.20
C ARG A 132 15.81 -20.02 6.12
N PRO A 133 16.88 -19.43 5.58
CA PRO A 133 17.60 -19.98 4.43
C PRO A 133 18.34 -21.29 4.76
N TRP A 134 18.58 -21.59 6.04
CA TRP A 134 19.27 -22.81 6.50
C TRP A 134 18.33 -23.95 6.89
N GLU A 135 17.01 -23.72 6.88
CA GLU A 135 16.02 -24.75 7.19
C GLU A 135 15.40 -25.30 5.90
N SER A 136 15.36 -26.62 5.75
CA SER A 136 14.74 -27.28 4.59
C SER A 136 13.25 -27.56 4.83
N VAL A 137 12.51 -26.53 5.24
CA VAL A 137 11.05 -26.59 5.50
C VAL A 137 10.30 -25.66 4.54
N GLN A 138 8.97 -25.78 4.50
CA GLN A 138 8.15 -24.85 3.73
C GLN A 138 8.26 -23.43 4.30
N PRO A 139 8.17 -22.38 3.45
CA PRO A 139 8.11 -21.00 3.92
C PRO A 139 6.96 -20.81 4.91
N GLU A 140 7.18 -19.95 5.91
CA GLU A 140 6.13 -19.58 6.86
C GLU A 140 5.03 -18.76 6.18
N LYS A 141 5.43 -17.93 5.21
CA LYS A 141 4.55 -17.06 4.45
C LYS A 141 5.00 -16.96 3.00
N THR A 142 4.04 -16.95 2.08
CA THR A 142 4.27 -16.68 0.66
C THR A 142 3.32 -15.57 0.22
N ILE A 143 3.86 -14.55 -0.43
CA ILE A 143 3.09 -13.43 -1.00
C ILE A 143 3.34 -13.40 -2.50
N VAL A 144 2.27 -13.24 -3.28
CA VAL A 144 2.34 -13.13 -4.74
C VAL A 144 1.73 -11.81 -5.16
N PHE A 145 2.54 -10.97 -5.79
CA PHE A 145 2.08 -9.75 -6.44
C PHE A 145 1.91 -10.03 -7.93
N ASN A 146 0.68 -9.88 -8.42
CA ASN A 146 0.42 -9.91 -9.86
C ASN A 146 0.58 -8.49 -10.39
N LEU A 147 1.36 -8.33 -11.47
CA LEU A 147 1.65 -7.03 -12.07
C LEU A 147 1.18 -7.00 -13.53
N THR A 148 0.65 -5.86 -13.91
CA THR A 148 0.57 -5.42 -15.30
C THR A 148 1.50 -4.23 -15.47
N ILE A 149 2.49 -4.39 -16.34
CA ILE A 149 3.35 -3.30 -16.77
C ILE A 149 2.67 -2.61 -17.96
N THR A 150 2.34 -1.33 -17.81
CA THR A 150 1.70 -0.55 -18.87
C THR A 150 2.73 0.10 -19.78
N GLU A 151 2.31 0.53 -20.96
CA GLU A 151 3.13 1.37 -21.84
C GLU A 151 3.45 2.74 -21.22
#